data_AF-I7M824-F1
#
_entry.id   AF-I7M824-F1
#
_cell.length_a   1.000
_cell.length_b   1.000
_cell.length_c   1.000
_cell.angle_alpha   90.00
_cell.angle_beta   90.00
_cell.angle_gamma   90.00
#
_symmetry.space_group_name_H-M   'P 1'
#
loop_
_entity.id
_entity.type
_entity.pdbx_description
1 polymer ?
#
loop_
_entity_poly.entity_id
_entity_poly.type
_entity_poly.pdbx_seq_one_letter_code
_entity_poly.pdbx_strand_id
1 'polypeptide(L)'
;MIQDISTGVQDFDFQRQQQLSSQQDDEDDQNSETSSVFDERQFIRVSTAPPRPLTDIEEFKRSQEFILLEQAVVCSQHLIQKHYQKYDLDSQEGQKICKRYLSIVEKMCETYQVATALRDYRKEFSKAYKILYKEGQLCYLTEILDSAQEGFPYLWVNGEKYVFSPEVLEAGQKLLQSFFKMQHIMRNAYSRSCQENIVNCSAQAIRQEIILSLESFDDCWAKFEQLYVIELMLIETDARRFIQKAIDVEKELQSIEIREKIKGRIFLMDSEITNYKKKLCKIISQINAVANVDGKGRDDLQFEILQESEVILRTITKEQSQAVRYLAEQIRNSFSKLRNLFRKYEQNIEMVDPQLKNNYDLVEALQEYEMSWEKGKSYFLDPKKCIFLKHFSHIIEATGQKHKDFQEQVDCRDADIFLNIPCLMVLKCLNNEDKNICRFFLPQLYEPQGNKHNTMFENLKEEFNAWKQGHIKQYEFHNILEKILLGITLNINDQATIGEYNRQVNNIVHKIKQLAMELQRNNPMEWNNFLDAALCQPPSNNALQ
;
A
#
# COMPACT_ATOMS: atom_id res chain seq x y z
N MET A 1 29.81 -3.52 -2.63
CA MET A 1 29.85 -3.55 -4.11
C MET A 1 29.13 -4.77 -4.70
N ILE A 2 28.19 -5.37 -3.95
CA ILE A 2 27.19 -6.33 -4.42
C ILE A 2 25.92 -5.98 -3.63
N GLN A 3 25.24 -4.93 -4.08
CA GLN A 3 23.94 -4.43 -3.62
C GLN A 3 23.63 -3.35 -4.67
N ASP A 4 22.53 -3.53 -5.42
CA ASP A 4 21.89 -2.58 -6.37
C ASP A 4 21.40 -3.19 -7.69
N ILE A 5 21.40 -4.53 -7.86
CA ILE A 5 20.75 -5.18 -9.03
C ILE A 5 19.38 -5.80 -8.66
N SER A 6 19.04 -5.91 -7.36
CA SER A 6 17.89 -6.70 -6.90
C SER A 6 16.55 -5.95 -6.82
N THR A 7 16.55 -4.62 -6.84
CA THR A 7 15.33 -3.81 -6.67
C THR A 7 14.64 -3.50 -8.01
N GLY A 8 15.38 -3.46 -9.12
CA GLY A 8 14.83 -3.17 -10.45
C GLY A 8 13.97 -4.29 -11.05
N VAL A 9 14.11 -5.53 -10.56
CA VAL A 9 13.34 -6.70 -11.04
C VAL A 9 11.98 -6.83 -10.33
N GLN A 10 11.83 -6.20 -9.16
CA GLN A 10 10.63 -6.34 -8.30
C GLN A 10 9.42 -5.53 -8.77
N ASP A 11 9.65 -4.42 -9.50
CA ASP A 11 8.58 -3.53 -9.98
C ASP A 11 8.29 -3.69 -11.49
N PHE A 12 9.23 -4.25 -12.26
CA PHE A 12 9.14 -4.26 -13.73
C PHE A 12 8.12 -5.26 -14.29
N ASP A 13 8.03 -6.47 -13.71
CA ASP A 13 7.13 -7.51 -14.24
C ASP A 13 5.66 -7.27 -13.84
N PHE A 14 5.42 -6.68 -12.66
CA PHE A 14 4.06 -6.49 -12.14
C PHE A 14 3.42 -5.16 -12.61
N GLN A 15 4.20 -4.08 -12.82
CA GLN A 15 3.69 -2.88 -13.50
C GLN A 15 3.28 -3.16 -14.95
N ARG A 16 3.96 -4.09 -15.62
CA ARG A 16 3.58 -4.58 -16.95
C ARG A 16 2.30 -5.42 -16.92
N GLN A 17 2.06 -6.16 -15.83
CA GLN A 17 0.78 -6.83 -15.57
C GLN A 17 -0.36 -5.86 -15.25
N GLN A 18 -0.10 -4.69 -14.64
CA GLN A 18 -1.13 -3.66 -14.46
C GLN A 18 -1.55 -2.98 -15.77
N GLN A 19 -0.71 -2.97 -16.81
CA GLN A 19 -1.11 -2.54 -18.16
C GLN A 19 -2.23 -3.42 -18.75
N LEU A 20 -2.44 -4.65 -18.25
CA LEU A 20 -3.60 -5.49 -18.59
C LEU A 20 -4.93 -4.89 -18.12
N SER A 21 -4.91 -3.97 -17.15
CA SER A 21 -6.10 -3.40 -16.51
C SER A 21 -6.29 -1.90 -16.74
N SER A 22 -5.22 -1.16 -17.04
CA SER A 22 -5.24 0.31 -17.14
C SER A 22 -5.33 0.88 -18.57
N GLN A 23 -5.32 0.03 -19.62
CA GLN A 23 -5.53 0.50 -21.00
C GLN A 23 -7.00 0.86 -21.32
N GLN A 24 -7.92 0.73 -20.36
CA GLN A 24 -9.35 1.00 -20.54
C GLN A 24 -9.72 2.49 -20.75
N ASP A 25 -8.84 3.45 -20.44
CA ASP A 25 -9.17 4.88 -20.62
C ASP A 25 -8.77 5.44 -22.00
N ASP A 26 -8.04 4.68 -22.84
CA ASP A 26 -7.59 5.12 -24.18
C ASP A 26 -8.20 4.29 -25.34
N GLU A 27 -9.00 3.24 -25.06
CA GLU A 27 -9.51 2.32 -26.08
C GLU A 27 -10.68 2.88 -26.93
N ASP A 28 -11.45 3.84 -26.40
CA ASP A 28 -12.61 4.38 -27.14
C ASP A 28 -12.22 5.43 -28.20
N ASP A 29 -11.04 6.06 -28.11
CA ASP A 29 -10.56 7.01 -29.13
C ASP A 29 -9.68 6.35 -30.21
N GLN A 30 -9.06 5.19 -29.93
CA GLN A 30 -8.16 4.49 -30.87
C GLN A 30 -8.86 3.50 -31.82
N ASN A 31 -10.09 3.07 -31.52
CA ASN A 31 -10.90 2.29 -32.46
C ASN A 31 -11.21 3.09 -33.75
N SER A 32 -11.20 4.42 -33.68
CA SER A 32 -11.37 5.31 -34.84
C SER A 32 -10.18 5.22 -35.81
N GLU A 33 -8.94 5.06 -35.30
CA GLU A 33 -7.73 4.95 -36.13
C GLU A 33 -7.58 3.56 -36.75
N THR A 34 -8.02 2.48 -36.08
CA THR A 34 -8.02 1.13 -36.69
C THR A 34 -9.01 0.99 -37.85
N SER A 35 -10.06 1.83 -37.88
CA SER A 35 -10.99 1.90 -39.02
C SER A 35 -10.39 2.60 -40.25
N SER A 36 -9.35 3.42 -40.07
CA SER A 36 -8.72 4.21 -41.14
C SER A 36 -7.69 3.44 -41.99
N VAL A 37 -7.36 2.19 -41.63
CA VAL A 37 -6.23 1.45 -42.20
C VAL A 37 -6.61 0.59 -43.42
N PHE A 38 -7.89 0.49 -43.75
CA PHE A 38 -8.31 0.06 -45.07
C PHE A 38 -8.37 1.27 -45.99
N ASP A 39 -7.20 1.78 -46.37
CA ASP A 39 -7.10 2.46 -47.65
C ASP A 39 -7.35 1.35 -48.68
N GLU A 40 -8.63 1.12 -49.00
CA GLU A 40 -9.14 0.47 -50.21
C GLU A 40 -8.67 1.28 -51.44
N ARG A 41 -7.38 1.58 -51.52
CA ARG A 41 -6.74 1.81 -52.80
C ARG A 41 -6.92 0.50 -53.51
N GLN A 42 -7.95 0.49 -54.34
CA GLN A 42 -8.07 -0.29 -55.55
C GLN A 42 -6.73 -0.20 -56.27
N PHE A 43 -5.76 -1.02 -55.87
CA PHE A 43 -4.49 -1.16 -56.56
C PHE A 43 -4.75 -2.07 -57.75
N ILE A 44 -5.51 -1.53 -58.70
CA ILE A 44 -5.51 -1.98 -60.08
C ILE A 44 -4.07 -1.75 -60.54
N ARG A 45 -3.22 -2.79 -60.43
CA ARG A 45 -1.90 -2.76 -61.09
C ARG A 45 -2.18 -2.55 -62.58
N VAL A 46 -1.76 -1.40 -63.09
CA VAL A 46 -2.04 -0.96 -64.47
C VAL A 46 -1.52 -2.02 -65.43
N SER A 47 -2.43 -2.67 -66.15
CA SER A 47 -2.14 -3.71 -67.13
C SER A 47 -1.84 -3.05 -68.47
N THR A 48 -0.56 -2.90 -68.82
CA THR A 48 -0.14 -2.27 -70.09
C THR A 48 0.34 -3.25 -71.17
N ALA A 49 0.07 -4.56 -71.07
CA ALA A 49 0.48 -5.54 -72.10
C ALA A 49 -0.57 -6.65 -72.37
N PRO A 50 -0.64 -7.21 -73.61
CA PRO A 50 -1.69 -8.13 -74.06
C PRO A 50 -1.64 -9.53 -73.40
N PRO A 51 -2.72 -10.34 -73.45
CA PRO A 51 -3.00 -11.41 -72.51
C PRO A 51 -2.26 -12.70 -72.90
N ARG A 52 -1.05 -12.90 -72.36
CA ARG A 52 -0.61 -14.27 -72.08
C ARG A 52 -1.38 -14.75 -70.84
N PRO A 53 -1.77 -16.04 -70.75
CA PRO A 53 -2.24 -16.60 -69.49
C PRO A 53 -1.22 -16.28 -68.41
N LEU A 54 -1.68 -15.71 -67.30
CA LEU A 54 -0.81 -15.43 -66.17
C LEU A 54 -0.22 -16.75 -65.70
N THR A 55 1.06 -16.72 -65.36
CA THR A 55 1.66 -17.82 -64.63
C THR A 55 1.02 -17.92 -63.23
N ASP A 56 0.98 -19.12 -62.66
CA ASP A 56 0.46 -19.39 -61.30
C ASP A 56 0.99 -18.38 -60.25
N ILE A 57 2.27 -18.00 -60.37
CA ILE A 57 2.91 -17.00 -59.50
C ILE A 57 2.47 -15.55 -59.78
N GLU A 58 2.14 -15.19 -61.02
CA GLU A 58 1.62 -13.87 -61.38
C GLU A 58 0.18 -13.69 -60.88
N GLU A 59 -0.63 -14.76 -60.87
CA GLU A 59 -1.95 -14.75 -60.23
C GLU A 59 -1.84 -14.64 -58.71
N PHE A 60 -0.95 -15.42 -58.09
CA PHE A 60 -0.68 -15.31 -56.65
C PHE A 60 -0.25 -13.90 -56.25
N LYS A 61 0.63 -13.23 -57.01
CA LYS A 61 1.04 -11.83 -56.75
C LYS A 61 -0.10 -10.81 -56.77
N ARG A 62 -1.23 -11.14 -57.40
CA ARG A 62 -2.43 -10.30 -57.45
C ARG A 62 -3.46 -10.69 -56.38
N SER A 63 -3.24 -11.78 -55.66
CA SER A 63 -4.13 -12.27 -54.62
C SER A 63 -4.02 -11.48 -53.31
N GLN A 64 -5.09 -11.52 -52.52
CA GLN A 64 -5.11 -10.94 -51.17
C GLN A 64 -4.07 -11.62 -50.24
N GLU A 65 -3.83 -12.92 -50.45
CA GLU A 65 -2.83 -13.71 -49.72
C GLU A 65 -1.43 -13.10 -49.86
N PHE A 66 -1.02 -12.77 -51.10
CA PHE A 66 0.29 -12.16 -51.35
C PHE A 66 0.40 -10.75 -50.78
N ILE A 67 -0.68 -9.96 -50.82
CA ILE A 67 -0.71 -8.62 -50.21
C ILE A 67 -0.47 -8.71 -48.71
N LEU A 68 -1.11 -9.65 -48.02
CA LEU A 68 -0.88 -9.88 -46.59
C LEU A 68 0.52 -10.40 -46.29
N LEU A 69 1.06 -11.30 -47.13
CA LEU A 69 2.45 -11.75 -47.03
C LEU A 69 3.44 -10.58 -47.15
N GLU A 70 3.23 -9.69 -48.12
CA GLU A 70 4.03 -8.48 -48.30
C GLU A 70 3.95 -7.56 -47.07
N GLN A 71 2.73 -7.30 -46.58
CA GLN A 71 2.51 -6.51 -45.37
C GLN A 71 3.19 -7.12 -44.14
N ALA A 72 3.10 -8.44 -43.96
CA ALA A 72 3.75 -9.15 -42.87
C ALA A 72 5.28 -9.02 -42.96
N VAL A 73 5.87 -9.20 -44.14
CA VAL A 73 7.32 -9.06 -44.33
C VAL A 73 7.78 -7.63 -44.08
N VAL A 74 7.09 -6.63 -44.65
CA VAL A 74 7.40 -5.21 -44.42
C VAL A 74 7.27 -4.87 -42.94
N CYS A 75 6.16 -5.23 -42.29
CA CYS A 75 5.96 -4.93 -40.88
C CYS A 75 6.99 -5.64 -39.99
N SER A 76 7.39 -6.87 -40.33
CA SER A 76 8.42 -7.62 -39.58
C SER A 76 9.80 -6.94 -39.60
N GLN A 77 10.11 -6.18 -40.66
CA GLN A 77 11.37 -5.41 -40.76
C GLN A 77 11.38 -4.17 -39.85
N HIS A 78 10.20 -3.67 -39.47
CA HIS A 78 10.05 -2.53 -38.57
C HIS A 78 9.98 -2.95 -37.10
N LEU A 79 9.94 -4.25 -36.79
CA LEU A 79 10.00 -4.72 -35.41
C LEU A 79 11.32 -4.28 -34.78
N ILE A 80 11.21 -3.53 -33.68
CA ILE A 80 12.35 -3.00 -32.95
C ILE A 80 13.01 -4.14 -32.18
N GLN A 81 14.32 -4.28 -32.31
CA GLN A 81 15.11 -5.26 -31.56
C GLN A 81 15.94 -4.54 -30.50
N LYS A 82 15.84 -5.00 -29.24
CA LYS A 82 16.73 -4.55 -28.16
C LYS A 82 18.09 -5.23 -28.24
N HIS A 83 18.07 -6.56 -28.40
CA HIS A 83 19.26 -7.42 -28.44
C HIS A 83 19.06 -8.54 -29.46
N TYR A 84 20.11 -9.33 -29.71
CA TYR A 84 20.04 -10.48 -30.61
C TYR A 84 18.87 -11.40 -30.20
N GLN A 85 17.91 -11.61 -31.12
CA GLN A 85 16.70 -12.41 -30.91
C GLN A 85 15.77 -11.91 -29.80
N LYS A 86 15.79 -10.61 -29.48
CA LYS A 86 14.88 -10.01 -28.50
C LYS A 86 14.24 -8.73 -29.04
N TYR A 87 12.93 -8.76 -29.21
CA TYR A 87 12.13 -7.60 -29.61
C TYR A 87 11.90 -6.65 -28.44
N ASP A 88 11.80 -5.37 -28.74
CA ASP A 88 11.35 -4.37 -27.79
C ASP A 88 9.83 -4.45 -27.64
N LEU A 89 9.38 -5.06 -26.54
CA LEU A 89 7.97 -5.12 -26.15
C LEU A 89 7.72 -4.30 -24.86
N ASP A 90 8.74 -3.53 -24.44
CA ASP A 90 8.72 -2.72 -23.24
C ASP A 90 8.29 -1.29 -23.56
N SER A 91 8.70 -0.77 -24.72
CA SER A 91 8.36 0.58 -25.16
C SER A 91 6.97 0.61 -25.81
N GLN A 92 6.26 1.73 -25.65
CA GLN A 92 4.96 1.96 -26.29
C GLN A 92 5.05 1.81 -27.82
N GLU A 93 6.16 2.28 -28.42
CA GLU A 93 6.39 2.16 -29.86
C GLU A 93 6.60 0.69 -30.27
N GLY A 94 7.43 -0.06 -29.53
CA GLY A 94 7.68 -1.47 -29.75
C GLY A 94 6.40 -2.32 -29.64
N GLN A 95 5.61 -2.10 -28.59
CA GLN A 95 4.30 -2.75 -28.42
C GLN A 95 3.35 -2.43 -29.58
N LYS A 96 3.25 -1.16 -29.99
CA LYS A 96 2.37 -0.74 -31.10
C LYS A 96 2.72 -1.45 -32.41
N ILE A 97 4.01 -1.53 -32.74
CA ILE A 97 4.47 -2.20 -33.97
C ILE A 97 4.26 -3.72 -33.88
N CYS A 98 4.55 -4.33 -32.72
CA CYS A 98 4.35 -5.76 -32.53
C CYS A 98 2.86 -6.16 -32.59
N LYS A 99 1.98 -5.41 -31.90
CA LYS A 99 0.52 -5.58 -31.96
C LYS A 99 0.01 -5.50 -33.39
N ARG A 100 0.52 -4.56 -34.18
CA ARG A 100 0.22 -4.46 -35.62
C ARG A 100 0.68 -5.70 -36.38
N TYR A 101 1.89 -6.19 -36.15
CA TYR A 101 2.41 -7.39 -36.80
C TYR A 101 1.56 -8.62 -36.47
N LEU A 102 1.24 -8.83 -35.19
CA LEU A 102 0.39 -9.94 -34.74
C LEU A 102 -1.01 -9.88 -35.36
N SER A 103 -1.62 -8.68 -35.47
CA SER A 103 -2.90 -8.51 -36.16
C SER A 103 -2.85 -8.87 -37.65
N ILE A 104 -1.71 -8.62 -38.33
CA ILE A 104 -1.50 -9.08 -39.71
C ILE A 104 -1.44 -10.61 -39.74
N VAL A 105 -0.73 -11.24 -38.79
CA VAL A 105 -0.63 -12.71 -38.70
C VAL A 105 -2.02 -13.34 -38.47
N GLU A 106 -2.88 -12.76 -37.64
CA GLU A 106 -4.27 -13.21 -37.47
C GLU A 106 -5.06 -13.17 -38.78
N LYS A 107 -5.00 -12.05 -39.50
CA LYS A 107 -5.66 -11.89 -40.80
C LYS A 107 -5.10 -12.87 -41.85
N MET A 108 -3.81 -13.21 -41.75
CA MET A 108 -3.22 -14.25 -42.59
C MET A 108 -3.82 -15.62 -42.26
N CYS A 109 -3.98 -15.99 -40.98
CA CYS A 109 -4.63 -17.24 -40.61
C CYS A 109 -6.04 -17.35 -41.20
N GLU A 110 -6.82 -16.26 -41.15
CA GLU A 110 -8.18 -16.21 -41.74
C GLU A 110 -8.13 -16.33 -43.28
N THR A 111 -7.28 -15.55 -43.94
CA THR A 111 -7.24 -15.47 -45.42
C THR A 111 -6.69 -16.76 -46.04
N TYR A 112 -5.69 -17.38 -45.41
CA TYR A 112 -5.12 -18.66 -45.86
C TYR A 112 -5.92 -19.88 -45.39
N GLN A 113 -7.03 -19.69 -44.66
CA GLN A 113 -7.88 -20.76 -44.12
C GLN A 113 -7.09 -21.78 -43.29
N VAL A 114 -6.20 -21.27 -42.46
CA VAL A 114 -5.30 -22.06 -41.59
C VAL A 114 -6.14 -22.84 -40.57
N ALA A 115 -5.80 -24.12 -40.34
CA ALA A 115 -6.40 -24.88 -39.25
C ALA A 115 -5.82 -24.41 -37.91
N THR A 116 -6.60 -23.63 -37.16
CA THR A 116 -6.18 -23.06 -35.89
C THR A 116 -6.59 -23.94 -34.71
N ALA A 117 -5.79 -23.91 -33.64
CA ALA A 117 -6.05 -24.60 -32.40
C ALA A 117 -7.30 -24.04 -31.70
N LEU A 118 -8.04 -24.93 -31.03
CA LEU A 118 -9.25 -24.55 -30.29
C LEU A 118 -8.89 -23.68 -29.07
N ARG A 119 -9.68 -22.62 -28.86
CA ARG A 119 -9.54 -21.69 -27.73
C ARG A 119 -10.49 -21.98 -26.56
N ASP A 120 -11.04 -23.19 -26.49
CA ASP A 120 -12.02 -23.59 -25.47
C ASP A 120 -11.48 -23.45 -24.03
N TYR A 121 -10.16 -23.59 -23.84
CA TYR A 121 -9.51 -23.42 -22.54
C TYR A 121 -9.70 -22.00 -21.95
N ARG A 122 -9.95 -20.97 -22.79
CA ARG A 122 -10.23 -19.61 -22.31
C ARG A 122 -11.52 -19.54 -21.48
N LYS A 123 -12.42 -20.53 -21.60
CA LYS A 123 -13.60 -20.66 -20.74
C LYS A 123 -13.25 -20.94 -19.28
N GLU A 124 -12.07 -21.49 -19.00
CA GLU A 124 -11.57 -21.76 -17.65
C GLU A 124 -10.90 -20.53 -17.03
N PHE A 125 -10.56 -19.51 -17.82
CA PHE A 125 -9.90 -18.30 -17.31
C PHE A 125 -10.79 -17.52 -16.34
N SER A 126 -10.16 -16.78 -15.41
CA SER A 126 -10.87 -15.86 -14.52
C SER A 126 -11.50 -14.71 -15.32
N LYS A 127 -12.42 -13.97 -14.70
CA LYS A 127 -13.07 -12.84 -15.38
C LYS A 127 -12.06 -11.78 -15.85
N ALA A 128 -11.03 -11.51 -15.04
CA ALA A 128 -9.99 -10.55 -15.36
C ALA A 128 -9.25 -10.91 -16.67
N TYR A 129 -8.86 -12.18 -16.83
CA TYR A 129 -8.20 -12.63 -18.06
C TYR A 129 -9.15 -12.73 -19.25
N LYS A 130 -10.40 -13.16 -19.04
CA LYS A 130 -11.39 -13.28 -20.13
C LYS A 130 -11.66 -11.96 -20.85
N ILE A 131 -11.64 -10.82 -20.14
CA ILE A 131 -11.90 -9.50 -20.71
C ILE A 131 -10.86 -9.12 -21.78
N LEU A 132 -9.64 -9.66 -21.70
CA LEU A 132 -8.56 -9.40 -22.66
C LEU A 132 -8.81 -10.04 -24.03
N TYR A 133 -9.75 -10.98 -24.13
CA TYR A 133 -9.98 -11.77 -25.32
C TYR A 133 -11.35 -11.49 -25.94
N LYS A 134 -11.38 -11.39 -27.28
CA LYS A 134 -12.64 -11.35 -28.04
C LYS A 134 -13.12 -12.78 -28.30
N GLU A 135 -14.38 -13.06 -27.98
CA GLU A 135 -14.97 -14.39 -28.12
C GLU A 135 -14.94 -14.84 -29.59
N GLY A 136 -14.45 -16.07 -29.83
CA GLY A 136 -14.34 -16.65 -31.17
C GLY A 136 -13.17 -16.16 -32.02
N GLN A 137 -12.29 -15.28 -31.50
CA GLN A 137 -11.13 -14.76 -32.23
C GLN A 137 -9.80 -15.35 -31.70
N LEU A 138 -8.75 -15.33 -32.56
CA LEU A 138 -7.40 -15.79 -32.18
C LEU A 138 -6.80 -14.90 -31.09
N CYS A 139 -6.79 -13.58 -31.28
CA CYS A 139 -6.39 -12.58 -30.28
C CYS A 139 -4.99 -12.85 -29.69
N TYR A 140 -3.95 -12.67 -30.50
CA TYR A 140 -2.55 -12.76 -30.11
C TYR A 140 -2.11 -11.50 -29.35
N LEU A 141 -2.07 -11.61 -28.03
CA LEU A 141 -1.63 -10.55 -27.11
C LEU A 141 -0.10 -10.40 -27.09
N THR A 142 0.37 -9.15 -27.10
CA THR A 142 1.81 -8.81 -27.05
C THR A 142 2.46 -9.33 -25.78
N GLU A 143 1.73 -9.37 -24.68
CA GLU A 143 2.17 -9.76 -23.34
C GLU A 143 2.47 -11.27 -23.26
N ILE A 144 1.75 -12.07 -24.04
CA ILE A 144 2.00 -13.52 -24.14
C ILE A 144 3.31 -13.77 -24.89
N LEU A 145 3.54 -13.06 -26.00
CA LEU A 145 4.80 -13.16 -26.74
C LEU A 145 5.98 -12.66 -25.90
N ASP A 146 5.79 -11.56 -25.16
CA ASP A 146 6.79 -11.00 -24.26
C ASP A 146 7.16 -11.99 -23.16
N SER A 147 6.17 -12.60 -22.51
CA SER A 147 6.38 -13.62 -21.47
C SER A 147 7.16 -14.84 -22.00
N ALA A 148 6.86 -15.28 -23.23
CA ALA A 148 7.60 -16.37 -23.88
C ALA A 148 9.04 -15.99 -24.22
N GLN A 149 9.26 -14.73 -24.61
CA GLN A 149 10.58 -14.20 -24.96
C GLN A 149 11.48 -14.02 -23.73
N GLU A 150 10.94 -13.48 -22.64
CA GLU A 150 11.69 -13.33 -21.38
C GLU A 150 12.02 -14.68 -20.76
N GLY A 151 11.07 -15.63 -20.81
CA GLY A 151 11.27 -17.00 -20.34
C GLY A 151 11.67 -17.06 -18.87
N PHE A 152 11.18 -16.13 -18.03
CA PHE A 152 11.52 -16.09 -16.62
C PHE A 152 11.07 -17.36 -15.90
N PRO A 153 11.96 -18.05 -15.16
CA PRO A 153 11.63 -19.31 -14.51
C PRO A 153 10.81 -19.15 -13.24
N TYR A 154 10.68 -17.92 -12.72
CA TYR A 154 9.96 -17.65 -11.47
C TYR A 154 9.43 -16.23 -11.40
N LEU A 155 8.44 -16.02 -10.53
CA LEU A 155 7.87 -14.74 -10.15
C LEU A 155 8.03 -14.54 -8.63
N TRP A 156 8.17 -13.29 -8.18
CA TRP A 156 8.10 -12.94 -6.76
C TRP A 156 6.80 -12.21 -6.47
N VAL A 157 6.01 -12.74 -5.53
CA VAL A 157 4.74 -12.11 -5.11
C VAL A 157 4.71 -12.07 -3.58
N ASN A 158 4.46 -10.90 -3.00
CA ASN A 158 4.40 -10.71 -1.54
C ASN A 158 5.62 -11.27 -0.76
N GLY A 159 6.82 -11.21 -1.36
CA GLY A 159 8.05 -11.74 -0.76
C GLY A 159 8.25 -13.25 -0.90
N GLU A 160 7.35 -13.95 -1.60
CA GLU A 160 7.46 -15.38 -1.89
C GLU A 160 7.81 -15.64 -3.35
N LYS A 161 8.61 -16.70 -3.58
CA LYS A 161 9.05 -17.11 -4.91
C LYS A 161 8.15 -18.22 -5.46
N TYR A 162 7.54 -17.98 -6.60
CA TYR A 162 6.74 -18.93 -7.36
C TYR A 162 7.53 -19.38 -8.60
N VAL A 163 7.66 -20.69 -8.80
CA VAL A 163 8.43 -21.25 -9.93
C VAL A 163 7.46 -21.79 -10.96
N PHE A 164 7.60 -21.36 -12.21
CA PHE A 164 6.80 -21.89 -13.31
C PHE A 164 7.19 -23.34 -13.61
N SER A 165 6.23 -24.14 -14.06
CA SER A 165 6.51 -25.53 -14.41
C SER A 165 7.50 -25.63 -15.59
N PRO A 166 8.31 -26.70 -15.66
CA PRO A 166 9.14 -26.98 -16.82
C PRO A 166 8.33 -26.97 -18.14
N GLU A 167 7.08 -27.43 -18.10
CA GLU A 167 6.16 -27.47 -19.23
C GLU A 167 5.83 -26.08 -19.77
N VAL A 168 5.60 -25.08 -18.89
CA VAL A 168 5.39 -23.68 -19.29
C VAL A 168 6.63 -23.13 -19.98
N LEU A 169 7.81 -23.34 -19.38
CA LEU A 169 9.07 -22.82 -19.92
C LEU A 169 9.41 -23.45 -21.27
N GLU A 170 9.21 -24.76 -21.42
CA GLU A 170 9.41 -25.45 -22.69
C GLU A 170 8.42 -24.97 -23.77
N ALA A 171 7.15 -24.78 -23.40
CA ALA A 171 6.14 -24.24 -24.30
C ALA A 171 6.48 -22.82 -24.78
N GLY A 172 6.99 -21.96 -23.89
CA GLY A 172 7.43 -20.60 -24.23
C GLY A 172 8.61 -20.60 -25.20
N GLN A 173 9.62 -21.46 -24.97
CA GLN A 173 10.73 -21.64 -25.90
C GLN A 173 10.27 -22.14 -27.28
N LYS A 174 9.35 -23.11 -27.32
CA LYS A 174 8.76 -23.63 -28.56
C LYS A 174 7.99 -22.54 -29.31
N LEU A 175 7.22 -21.72 -28.60
CA LEU A 175 6.51 -20.58 -29.18
C LEU A 175 7.48 -19.60 -29.84
N LEU A 176 8.53 -19.18 -29.12
CA LEU A 176 9.50 -18.23 -29.65
C LEU A 176 10.25 -18.79 -30.88
N GLN A 177 10.64 -20.07 -30.84
CA GLN A 177 11.26 -20.75 -31.98
C GLN A 177 10.30 -20.80 -33.19
N SER A 178 9.02 -21.10 -32.94
CA SER A 178 7.99 -21.15 -33.97
C SER A 178 7.73 -19.76 -34.57
N PHE A 179 7.75 -18.70 -33.75
CA PHE A 179 7.63 -17.31 -34.20
C PHE A 179 8.78 -16.91 -35.14
N PHE A 180 10.04 -17.19 -34.77
CA PHE A 180 11.19 -16.89 -35.65
C PHE A 180 11.16 -17.72 -36.95
N LYS A 181 10.78 -18.99 -36.84
CA LYS A 181 10.66 -19.88 -38.01
C LYS A 181 9.59 -19.35 -38.97
N MET A 182 8.44 -18.92 -38.44
CA MET A 182 7.36 -18.30 -39.21
C MET A 182 7.83 -17.06 -39.95
N GLN A 183 8.50 -16.13 -39.27
CA GLN A 183 9.06 -14.94 -39.90
C GLN A 183 10.06 -15.28 -41.01
N HIS A 184 10.92 -16.28 -40.79
CA HIS A 184 11.90 -16.71 -41.78
C HIS A 184 11.22 -17.31 -43.02
N ILE A 185 10.23 -18.19 -42.82
CA ILE A 185 9.44 -18.79 -43.90
C ILE A 185 8.71 -17.71 -44.70
N MET A 186 8.04 -16.75 -44.03
CA MET A 186 7.36 -15.64 -44.70
C MET A 186 8.33 -14.81 -45.55
N ARG A 187 9.50 -14.47 -45.01
CA ARG A 187 10.53 -13.72 -45.74
C ARG A 187 11.03 -14.49 -46.97
N ASN A 188 11.33 -15.78 -46.81
CA ASN A 188 11.79 -16.63 -47.91
C ASN A 188 10.71 -16.85 -48.98
N ALA A 189 9.46 -17.04 -48.57
CA ALA A 189 8.31 -17.14 -49.45
C ALA A 189 8.11 -15.87 -50.27
N TYR A 190 8.21 -14.69 -49.65
CA TYR A 190 8.13 -13.41 -50.35
C TYR A 190 9.31 -13.22 -51.32
N SER A 191 10.55 -13.46 -50.88
CA SER A 191 11.73 -13.34 -51.74
C SER A 191 11.68 -14.28 -52.95
N ARG A 192 11.27 -15.55 -52.76
CA ARG A 192 11.07 -16.49 -53.88
C ARG A 192 9.96 -16.01 -54.80
N SER A 193 8.85 -15.51 -54.26
CA SER A 193 7.76 -15.00 -55.09
C SER A 193 8.22 -13.82 -55.98
N CYS A 194 9.11 -12.95 -55.49
CA CYS A 194 9.57 -11.77 -56.22
C CYS A 194 10.69 -12.02 -57.24
N GLN A 195 11.35 -13.18 -57.25
CA GLN A 195 12.44 -13.48 -58.20
C GLN A 195 11.89 -13.79 -59.62
N GLU A 196 12.51 -13.21 -60.65
CA GLU A 196 12.02 -13.26 -62.05
C GLU A 196 12.35 -14.57 -62.81
N ASN A 197 13.23 -15.44 -62.27
CA ASN A 197 13.82 -16.58 -63.00
C ASN A 197 13.47 -17.98 -62.44
N ILE A 198 12.30 -18.16 -61.82
CA ILE A 198 12.01 -19.44 -61.17
C ILE A 198 11.18 -20.35 -62.07
N VAL A 199 11.83 -21.38 -62.61
CA VAL A 199 11.20 -22.44 -63.42
C VAL A 199 10.52 -23.52 -62.54
N ASN A 200 10.77 -23.54 -61.22
CA ASN A 200 10.42 -24.66 -60.33
C ASN A 200 9.66 -24.29 -59.02
N CYS A 201 9.01 -23.14 -58.91
CA CYS A 201 8.29 -22.74 -57.70
C CYS A 201 6.81 -22.51 -58.02
N SER A 202 5.94 -23.37 -57.50
CA SER A 202 4.49 -23.21 -57.63
C SER A 202 3.95 -22.33 -56.51
N ALA A 203 2.95 -21.51 -56.81
CA ALA A 203 2.26 -20.72 -55.80
C ALA A 203 1.58 -21.63 -54.77
N GLN A 204 1.08 -22.79 -55.20
CA GLN A 204 0.54 -23.83 -54.33
C GLN A 204 1.55 -24.28 -53.26
N ALA A 205 2.82 -24.48 -53.61
CA ALA A 205 3.84 -24.89 -52.66
C ALA A 205 4.16 -23.78 -51.64
N ILE A 206 4.22 -22.53 -52.09
CA ILE A 206 4.40 -21.36 -51.21
C ILE A 206 3.24 -21.24 -50.23
N ARG A 207 1.99 -21.36 -50.71
CA ARG A 207 0.79 -21.35 -49.86
C ARG A 207 0.86 -22.42 -48.79
N GLN A 208 1.17 -23.65 -49.17
CA GLN A 208 1.23 -24.77 -48.23
C GLN A 208 2.32 -24.55 -47.17
N GLU A 209 3.48 -24.00 -47.54
CA GLU A 209 4.57 -23.72 -46.60
C GLU A 209 4.16 -22.63 -45.58
N ILE A 210 3.46 -21.60 -46.03
CA ILE A 210 2.93 -20.54 -45.16
C ILE A 210 1.86 -21.12 -44.21
N ILE A 211 0.91 -21.91 -44.74
CA ILE A 211 -0.14 -22.55 -43.93
C ILE A 211 0.48 -23.40 -42.83
N LEU A 212 1.36 -24.35 -43.17
CA LEU A 212 2.01 -25.23 -42.18
C LEU A 212 2.80 -24.44 -41.13
N SER A 213 3.39 -23.32 -41.51
CA SER A 213 4.10 -22.46 -40.57
C SER A 213 3.18 -21.68 -39.64
N LEU A 214 2.04 -21.21 -40.14
CA LEU A 214 1.02 -20.52 -39.34
C LEU A 214 0.31 -21.50 -38.38
N GLU A 215 -0.03 -22.71 -38.83
CA GLU A 215 -0.58 -23.78 -37.99
C GLU A 215 0.39 -24.10 -36.84
N SER A 216 1.67 -24.33 -37.16
CA SER A 216 2.69 -24.63 -36.15
C SER A 216 2.93 -23.47 -35.17
N PHE A 217 2.71 -22.22 -35.59
CA PHE A 217 2.81 -21.05 -34.70
C PHE A 217 1.60 -20.97 -33.78
N ASP A 218 0.40 -21.11 -34.34
CA ASP A 218 -0.86 -21.05 -33.59
C ASP A 218 -0.97 -22.16 -32.54
N ASP A 219 -0.58 -23.39 -32.88
CA ASP A 219 -0.53 -24.52 -31.94
C ASP A 219 0.39 -24.24 -30.75
N CYS A 220 1.59 -23.71 -31.03
CA CYS A 220 2.54 -23.35 -29.98
C CYS A 220 2.02 -22.18 -29.13
N TRP A 221 1.35 -21.22 -29.76
CA TRP A 221 0.75 -20.07 -29.07
C TRP A 221 -0.33 -20.52 -28.11
N ALA A 222 -1.32 -21.26 -28.60
CA ALA A 222 -2.43 -21.76 -27.82
C ALA A 222 -1.94 -22.60 -26.64
N LYS A 223 -0.93 -23.45 -26.86
CA LYS A 223 -0.35 -24.29 -25.82
C LYS A 223 0.36 -23.48 -24.73
N PHE A 224 1.18 -22.51 -25.11
CA PHE A 224 1.87 -21.66 -24.14
C PHE A 224 0.88 -20.76 -23.39
N GLU A 225 -0.03 -20.09 -24.10
CA GLU A 225 -1.06 -19.22 -23.51
C GLU A 225 -1.88 -19.97 -22.46
N GLN A 226 -2.37 -21.16 -22.79
CA GLN A 226 -3.14 -21.99 -21.86
C GLN A 226 -2.33 -22.28 -20.59
N LEU A 227 -1.12 -22.83 -20.72
CA LEU A 227 -0.32 -23.23 -19.58
C LEU A 227 0.11 -22.04 -18.72
N TYR A 228 0.58 -20.97 -19.36
CA TYR A 228 1.08 -19.78 -18.70
C TYR A 228 -0.02 -19.05 -17.94
N VAL A 229 -1.17 -18.78 -18.58
CA VAL A 229 -2.27 -18.05 -17.93
C VAL A 229 -2.89 -18.86 -16.79
N ILE A 230 -3.03 -20.18 -16.94
CA ILE A 230 -3.52 -21.04 -15.85
C ILE A 230 -2.56 -21.01 -14.66
N GLU A 231 -1.24 -21.09 -14.87
CA GLU A 231 -0.27 -21.00 -13.78
C GLU A 231 -0.26 -19.62 -13.11
N LEU A 232 -0.37 -18.53 -13.88
CA LEU A 232 -0.55 -17.20 -13.31
C LEU A 232 -1.78 -17.15 -12.40
N MET A 233 -2.93 -17.64 -12.86
CA MET A 233 -4.15 -17.68 -12.05
C MET A 233 -3.99 -18.49 -10.75
N LEU A 234 -3.23 -19.58 -10.77
CA LEU A 234 -2.91 -20.36 -9.57
C LEU A 234 -2.03 -19.56 -8.60
N ILE A 235 -0.97 -18.92 -9.11
CA ILE A 235 -0.08 -18.07 -8.32
C ILE A 235 -0.87 -16.93 -7.68
N GLU A 236 -1.71 -16.24 -8.46
CA GLU A 236 -2.51 -15.13 -7.96
C GLU A 236 -3.53 -15.58 -6.91
N THR A 237 -4.16 -16.73 -7.09
CA THR A 237 -5.11 -17.30 -6.12
C THR A 237 -4.42 -17.59 -4.80
N ASP A 238 -3.21 -18.16 -4.85
CA ASP A 238 -2.42 -18.42 -3.66
C ASP A 238 -1.88 -17.13 -3.03
N ALA A 239 -1.48 -16.13 -3.82
CA ALA A 239 -1.03 -14.84 -3.32
C ALA A 239 -2.13 -14.11 -2.52
N ARG A 240 -3.40 -14.22 -2.95
CA ARG A 240 -4.57 -13.69 -2.24
C ARG A 240 -4.95 -14.48 -0.99
N ARG A 241 -4.29 -15.61 -0.67
CA ARG A 241 -4.64 -16.48 0.48
C ARG A 241 -4.64 -15.73 1.82
N PHE A 242 -3.80 -14.71 1.99
CA PHE A 242 -3.76 -13.94 3.24
C PHE A 242 -5.05 -13.16 3.45
N ILE A 243 -5.57 -12.55 2.38
CA ILE A 243 -6.84 -11.83 2.37
C ILE A 243 -8.00 -12.81 2.55
N GLN A 244 -7.98 -13.95 1.86
CA GLN A 244 -9.00 -14.98 2.04
C GLN A 244 -9.06 -15.47 3.50
N LYS A 245 -7.91 -15.76 4.13
CA LYS A 245 -7.85 -16.13 5.55
C LYS A 245 -8.42 -15.05 6.47
N ALA A 246 -8.12 -13.77 6.19
CA ALA A 246 -8.65 -12.66 6.97
C ALA A 246 -10.17 -12.54 6.83
N ILE A 247 -10.69 -12.70 5.60
CA ILE A 247 -12.12 -12.73 5.29
C ILE A 247 -12.81 -13.85 6.07
N ASP A 248 -12.29 -15.09 6.00
CA ASP A 248 -12.91 -16.25 6.67
C ASP A 248 -13.00 -16.05 8.19
N VAL A 249 -11.91 -15.56 8.81
CA VAL A 249 -11.87 -15.27 10.25
C VAL A 249 -12.83 -14.12 10.61
N GLU A 250 -12.93 -13.08 9.78
CA GLU A 250 -13.87 -11.97 9.99
C GLU A 250 -15.32 -12.42 9.88
N LYS A 251 -15.67 -13.28 8.92
CA LYS A 251 -17.03 -13.83 8.78
C LYS A 251 -17.46 -14.59 10.02
N GLU A 252 -16.59 -15.46 10.54
CA GLU A 252 -16.86 -16.20 11.77
C GLU A 252 -16.98 -15.26 12.98
N LEU A 253 -16.08 -14.29 13.11
CA LEU A 253 -16.15 -13.28 14.16
C LEU A 253 -17.48 -12.51 14.12
N GLN A 254 -17.89 -12.05 12.94
CA GLN A 254 -19.13 -11.32 12.73
C GLN A 254 -20.37 -12.19 13.04
N SER A 255 -20.35 -13.46 12.62
CA SER A 255 -21.42 -14.43 12.90
C SER A 255 -21.62 -14.65 14.40
N ILE A 256 -20.52 -14.80 15.15
CA ILE A 256 -20.55 -14.93 16.62
C ILE A 256 -21.07 -13.64 17.25
N GLU A 257 -20.58 -12.47 16.83
CA GLU A 257 -21.03 -11.17 17.33
C GLU A 257 -22.54 -10.95 17.12
N ILE A 258 -23.08 -11.32 15.95
CA ILE A 258 -24.53 -11.25 15.66
C ILE A 258 -25.32 -12.21 16.55
N ARG A 259 -24.87 -13.47 16.67
CA ARG A 259 -25.53 -14.49 17.48
C ARG A 259 -25.63 -14.09 18.95
N GLU A 260 -24.56 -13.56 19.53
CA GLU A 260 -24.55 -13.12 20.92
C GLU A 260 -25.38 -11.84 21.13
N LYS A 261 -25.40 -10.93 20.15
CA LYS A 261 -26.27 -9.74 20.17
C LYS A 261 -27.75 -10.12 20.23
N ILE A 262 -28.17 -11.13 19.45
CA ILE A 262 -29.55 -11.64 19.43
C ILE A 262 -29.93 -12.25 20.80
N LYS A 263 -28.97 -12.88 21.50
CA LYS A 263 -29.19 -13.45 22.84
C LYS A 263 -29.23 -12.39 23.96
N GLY A 264 -29.04 -11.11 23.64
CA GLY A 264 -29.05 -10.02 24.63
C GLY A 264 -27.86 -10.04 25.61
N ARG A 265 -26.80 -10.81 25.32
CA ARG A 265 -25.59 -10.84 26.15
C ARG A 265 -24.68 -9.67 25.79
N ILE A 266 -24.18 -8.98 26.81
CA ILE A 266 -23.20 -7.91 26.64
C ILE A 266 -21.83 -8.55 26.36
N PHE A 267 -21.22 -8.17 25.23
CA PHE A 267 -20.00 -8.65 24.55
C PHE A 267 -18.70 -8.86 25.36
N LEU A 268 -18.72 -8.76 26.68
CA LEU A 268 -17.55 -8.24 27.39
C LEU A 268 -16.42 -9.24 27.61
N MET A 269 -16.67 -10.55 27.59
CA MET A 269 -15.69 -11.59 27.95
C MET A 269 -15.97 -12.96 27.29
N ASP A 270 -16.48 -13.00 26.06
CA ASP A 270 -16.55 -14.29 25.38
C ASP A 270 -15.14 -14.71 24.95
N SER A 271 -14.70 -15.85 25.48
CA SER A 271 -13.42 -16.47 25.13
C SER A 271 -13.33 -16.76 23.63
N GLU A 272 -14.46 -17.08 22.97
CA GLU A 272 -14.48 -17.34 21.53
C GLU A 272 -14.22 -16.08 20.72
N ILE A 273 -14.93 -14.98 21.01
CA ILE A 273 -14.71 -13.67 20.34
C ILE A 273 -13.26 -13.23 20.49
N THR A 274 -12.72 -13.36 21.71
CA THR A 274 -11.32 -13.01 22.00
C THR A 274 -10.35 -13.84 21.17
N ASN A 275 -10.60 -15.15 21.03
CA ASN A 275 -9.77 -16.03 20.22
C ASN A 275 -9.82 -15.68 18.74
N TYR A 276 -10.99 -15.32 18.20
CA TYR A 276 -11.11 -14.88 16.80
C TYR A 276 -10.45 -13.53 16.55
N LYS A 277 -10.57 -12.57 17.47
CA LYS A 277 -9.80 -11.30 17.38
C LYS A 277 -8.29 -11.55 17.39
N LYS A 278 -7.80 -12.44 18.26
CA LYS A 278 -6.38 -12.84 18.29
C LYS A 278 -5.92 -13.45 16.96
N LYS A 279 -6.72 -14.36 16.39
CA LYS A 279 -6.45 -14.95 15.07
C LYS A 279 -6.42 -13.88 13.98
N LEU A 280 -7.36 -12.94 13.99
CA LEU A 280 -7.44 -11.86 13.00
C LEU A 280 -6.24 -10.92 13.10
N CYS A 281 -5.84 -10.48 14.30
CA CYS A 281 -4.64 -9.68 14.50
C CYS A 281 -3.38 -10.37 13.96
N LYS A 282 -3.25 -11.69 14.17
CA LYS A 282 -2.12 -12.47 13.63
C LYS A 282 -2.12 -12.50 12.09
N ILE A 283 -3.28 -12.58 11.45
CA ILE A 283 -3.35 -12.53 9.98
C ILE A 283 -3.08 -11.12 9.48
N ILE A 284 -3.62 -10.09 10.14
CA ILE A 284 -3.32 -8.69 9.84
C ILE A 284 -1.82 -8.41 9.93
N SER A 285 -1.12 -8.96 10.92
CA SER A 285 0.33 -8.78 11.05
C SER A 285 1.11 -9.43 9.89
N GLN A 286 0.65 -10.60 9.41
CA GLN A 286 1.22 -11.24 8.22
C GLN A 286 0.98 -10.42 6.95
N ILE A 287 -0.24 -9.88 6.78
CA ILE A 287 -0.57 -9.00 5.65
C ILE A 287 0.29 -7.72 5.71
N ASN A 288 0.40 -7.12 6.90
CA ASN A 288 1.17 -5.90 7.12
C ASN A 288 2.64 -6.06 6.70
N ALA A 289 3.25 -7.20 7.01
CA ALA A 289 4.64 -7.49 6.65
C ALA A 289 4.93 -7.53 5.14
N VAL A 290 3.92 -7.81 4.31
CA VAL A 290 4.08 -7.95 2.85
C VAL A 290 3.43 -6.82 2.05
N ALA A 291 2.44 -6.13 2.63
CA ALA A 291 1.66 -5.10 1.95
C ALA A 291 2.02 -3.68 2.37
N ASN A 292 2.37 -3.44 3.64
CA ASN A 292 2.52 -2.10 4.17
C ASN A 292 3.89 -1.49 3.83
N VAL A 293 4.01 -1.01 2.58
CA VAL A 293 5.22 -0.35 2.05
C VAL A 293 5.39 1.09 2.53
N ASP A 294 4.29 1.77 2.90
CA ASP A 294 4.30 3.15 3.40
C ASP A 294 4.57 3.23 4.91
N GLY A 295 4.45 2.11 5.61
CA GLY A 295 4.80 1.93 7.02
C GLY A 295 6.11 1.16 7.21
N LYS A 296 6.27 0.56 8.38
CA LYS A 296 7.44 -0.25 8.74
C LYS A 296 7.28 -1.72 8.32
N GLY A 297 6.09 -2.15 7.89
CA GLY A 297 5.83 -3.54 7.52
C GLY A 297 6.02 -4.51 8.68
N ARG A 298 5.54 -4.15 9.88
CA ARG A 298 5.70 -4.97 11.09
C ARG A 298 4.92 -6.29 11.01
N ASP A 299 5.50 -7.37 11.51
CA ASP A 299 4.87 -8.69 11.64
C ASP A 299 4.38 -9.01 13.07
N ASP A 300 4.61 -8.10 14.02
CA ASP A 300 4.37 -8.26 15.46
C ASP A 300 3.12 -7.52 15.99
N LEU A 301 2.13 -7.23 15.14
CA LEU A 301 0.88 -6.54 15.50
C LEU A 301 -0.04 -7.42 16.38
N GLN A 302 0.38 -7.60 17.62
CA GLN A 302 -0.22 -8.46 18.63
C GLN A 302 -1.55 -7.91 19.20
N PHE A 303 -2.42 -8.82 19.68
CA PHE A 303 -3.79 -8.51 20.13
C PHE A 303 -3.83 -7.74 21.46
N GLU A 304 -2.80 -7.88 22.27
CA GLU A 304 -2.69 -7.33 23.63
C GLU A 304 -2.92 -5.81 23.65
N ILE A 305 -2.47 -5.09 22.63
CA ILE A 305 -2.70 -3.63 22.50
C ILE A 305 -4.16 -3.30 22.27
N LEU A 306 -4.86 -4.10 21.44
CA LEU A 306 -6.28 -3.93 21.19
C LEU A 306 -7.09 -4.26 22.46
N GLN A 307 -6.69 -5.30 23.19
CA GLN A 307 -7.31 -5.67 24.45
C GLN A 307 -7.19 -4.56 25.50
N GLU A 308 -5.98 -4.03 25.71
CA GLU A 308 -5.76 -2.94 26.67
C GLU A 308 -6.49 -1.65 26.24
N SER A 309 -6.53 -1.36 24.93
CA SER A 309 -7.36 -0.27 24.40
C SER A 309 -8.83 -0.45 24.79
N GLU A 310 -9.41 -1.63 24.63
CA GLU A 310 -10.80 -1.90 25.02
C GLU A 310 -11.03 -1.77 26.53
N VAL A 311 -10.06 -2.16 27.37
CA VAL A 311 -10.11 -1.95 28.83
C VAL A 311 -10.12 -0.45 29.16
N ILE A 312 -9.22 0.32 28.55
CA ILE A 312 -9.13 1.78 28.72
C ILE A 312 -10.46 2.46 28.39
N LEU A 313 -11.09 2.09 27.27
CA LEU A 313 -12.37 2.67 26.84
C LEU A 313 -13.53 2.39 27.81
N ARG A 314 -13.42 1.36 28.64
CA ARG A 314 -14.40 1.02 29.69
C ARG A 314 -14.08 1.72 31.01
N THR A 315 -12.80 1.87 31.35
CA THR A 315 -12.36 2.46 32.62
C THR A 315 -12.36 3.98 32.60
N ILE A 316 -12.04 4.60 31.47
CA ILE A 316 -11.90 6.05 31.34
C ILE A 316 -13.17 6.63 30.71
N THR A 317 -13.83 7.56 31.41
CA THR A 317 -15.04 8.24 30.90
C THR A 317 -14.67 9.29 29.84
N LYS A 318 -15.66 9.89 29.19
CA LYS A 318 -15.40 10.91 28.15
C LYS A 318 -14.89 12.24 28.72
N GLU A 319 -15.05 12.44 30.02
CA GLU A 319 -14.68 13.67 30.73
C GLU A 319 -13.29 13.63 31.36
N GLN A 320 -12.57 12.51 31.27
CA GLN A 320 -11.25 12.33 31.91
C GLN A 320 -10.26 11.70 30.94
N SER A 321 -9.00 12.18 30.96
CA SER A 321 -7.88 11.61 30.21
C SER A 321 -8.24 11.38 28.73
N GLN A 322 -8.84 12.40 28.10
CA GLN A 322 -9.37 12.36 26.75
C GLN A 322 -8.33 11.94 25.73
N ALA A 323 -7.07 12.35 25.88
CA ALA A 323 -6.01 11.95 24.95
C ALA A 323 -5.73 10.43 25.00
N VAL A 324 -5.69 9.86 26.22
CA VAL A 324 -5.52 8.40 26.41
C VAL A 324 -6.70 7.63 25.84
N ARG A 325 -7.91 8.14 26.09
CA ARG A 325 -9.14 7.57 25.54
C ARG A 325 -9.13 7.65 24.01
N TYR A 326 -8.76 8.79 23.44
CA TYR A 326 -8.68 9.01 22.00
C TYR A 326 -7.69 8.04 21.34
N LEU A 327 -6.50 7.86 21.92
CA LEU A 327 -5.54 6.87 21.42
C LEU A 327 -6.13 5.44 21.41
N ALA A 328 -6.84 5.04 22.47
CA ALA A 328 -7.53 3.75 22.52
C ALA A 328 -8.69 3.67 21.49
N GLU A 329 -9.39 4.77 21.22
CA GLU A 329 -10.40 4.84 20.16
C GLU A 329 -9.76 4.71 18.78
N GLN A 330 -8.61 5.35 18.52
CA GLN A 330 -7.87 5.23 17.27
C GLN A 330 -7.50 3.77 16.98
N ILE A 331 -6.89 3.06 17.94
CA ILE A 331 -6.52 1.64 17.79
C ILE A 331 -7.74 0.76 17.49
N ARG A 332 -8.86 0.99 18.19
CA ARG A 332 -10.09 0.25 17.94
C ARG A 332 -10.69 0.56 16.57
N ASN A 333 -10.67 1.83 16.18
CA ASN A 333 -11.27 2.30 14.93
C ASN A 333 -10.45 1.84 13.72
N SER A 334 -9.12 1.91 13.78
CA SER A 334 -8.23 1.41 12.72
C SER A 334 -8.35 -0.12 12.55
N PHE A 335 -8.44 -0.87 13.66
CA PHE A 335 -8.80 -2.29 13.60
C PHE A 335 -10.17 -2.53 12.94
N SER A 336 -11.18 -1.72 13.29
CA SER A 336 -12.50 -1.81 12.69
C SER A 336 -12.52 -1.43 11.20
N LYS A 337 -11.66 -0.52 10.75
CA LYS A 337 -11.50 -0.16 9.33
C LYS A 337 -11.00 -1.36 8.54
N LEU A 338 -9.97 -2.06 9.04
CA LEU A 338 -9.48 -3.30 8.42
C LEU A 338 -10.57 -4.38 8.34
N ARG A 339 -11.36 -4.57 9.41
CA ARG A 339 -12.51 -5.50 9.38
C ARG A 339 -13.52 -5.14 8.29
N ASN A 340 -13.86 -3.87 8.16
CA ASN A 340 -14.78 -3.40 7.11
C ASN A 340 -14.19 -3.61 5.72
N LEU A 341 -12.89 -3.42 5.54
CA LEU A 341 -12.19 -3.65 4.29
C LEU A 341 -12.25 -5.14 3.89
N PHE A 342 -12.03 -6.06 4.82
CA PHE A 342 -12.16 -7.50 4.53
C PHE A 342 -13.58 -7.87 4.11
N ARG A 343 -14.61 -7.28 4.73
CA ARG A 343 -16.01 -7.46 4.28
C ARG A 343 -16.28 -6.88 2.89
N LYS A 344 -15.59 -5.82 2.49
CA LYS A 344 -15.64 -5.29 1.12
C LYS A 344 -14.99 -6.27 0.14
N TYR A 345 -13.80 -6.77 0.46
CA TYR A 345 -13.09 -7.74 -0.39
C TYR A 345 -13.80 -9.09 -0.49
N GLU A 346 -14.58 -9.49 0.52
CA GLU A 346 -15.44 -10.66 0.44
C GLU A 346 -16.40 -10.62 -0.76
N GLN A 347 -16.89 -9.43 -1.13
CA GLN A 347 -17.86 -9.28 -2.23
C GLN A 347 -17.23 -9.58 -3.59
N ASN A 348 -15.94 -9.28 -3.75
CA ASN A 348 -15.20 -9.55 -4.98
C ASN A 348 -13.68 -9.60 -4.72
N ILE A 349 -13.18 -10.76 -4.30
CA ILE A 349 -11.75 -10.95 -4.02
C ILE A 349 -10.89 -10.89 -5.29
N GLU A 350 -11.46 -11.14 -6.48
CA GLU A 350 -10.73 -11.06 -7.76
C GLU A 350 -10.23 -9.64 -8.06
N MET A 351 -10.88 -8.60 -7.51
CA MET A 351 -10.46 -7.20 -7.64
C MET A 351 -9.32 -6.81 -6.71
N VAL A 352 -8.96 -7.67 -5.75
CA VAL A 352 -7.79 -7.44 -4.90
C VAL A 352 -6.56 -7.81 -5.71
N ASP A 353 -5.65 -6.85 -5.88
CA ASP A 353 -4.39 -7.08 -6.58
C ASP A 353 -3.60 -8.17 -5.80
N PRO A 354 -3.17 -9.27 -6.46
CA PRO A 354 -2.36 -10.32 -5.87
C PRO A 354 -1.12 -9.81 -5.15
N GLN A 355 -0.50 -8.76 -5.67
CA GLN A 355 0.61 -8.06 -5.07
C GLN A 355 0.05 -7.03 -4.08
N LEU A 356 -0.01 -7.43 -2.81
CA LEU A 356 -0.85 -6.76 -1.82
C LEU A 356 -0.49 -5.28 -1.60
N LYS A 357 0.79 -4.91 -1.78
CA LYS A 357 1.28 -3.52 -1.73
C LYS A 357 0.61 -2.57 -2.75
N ASN A 358 0.00 -3.10 -3.81
CA ASN A 358 -0.65 -2.29 -4.84
C ASN A 358 -2.09 -1.92 -4.48
N ASN A 359 -2.66 -2.51 -3.42
CA ASN A 359 -4.01 -2.20 -2.97
C ASN A 359 -3.96 -0.96 -2.04
N TYR A 360 -4.14 0.23 -2.59
CA TYR A 360 -4.01 1.50 -1.84
C TYR A 360 -4.88 1.56 -0.58
N ASP A 361 -6.14 1.11 -0.67
CA ASP A 361 -7.05 1.11 0.48
C ASP A 361 -6.63 0.13 1.59
N LEU A 362 -5.96 -0.96 1.24
CA LEU A 362 -5.33 -1.88 2.20
C LEU A 362 -4.09 -1.25 2.85
N VAL A 363 -3.20 -0.66 2.06
CA VAL A 363 -1.95 -0.05 2.56
C VAL A 363 -2.27 1.09 3.53
N GLU A 364 -3.20 1.98 3.18
CA GLU A 364 -3.64 3.08 4.04
C GLU A 364 -4.21 2.57 5.37
N ALA A 365 -5.10 1.57 5.34
CA ALA A 365 -5.70 1.01 6.54
C ALA A 365 -4.68 0.29 7.44
N LEU A 366 -3.69 -0.38 6.84
CA LEU A 366 -2.59 -1.04 7.55
C LEU A 366 -1.65 -0.02 8.19
N GLN A 367 -1.30 1.05 7.48
CA GLN A 367 -0.45 2.13 8.00
C GLN A 367 -1.11 2.80 9.21
N GLU A 368 -2.40 3.14 9.12
CA GLU A 368 -3.15 3.73 10.24
C GLU A 368 -3.21 2.78 11.45
N TYR A 369 -3.45 1.49 11.21
CA TYR A 369 -3.44 0.49 12.29
C TYR A 369 -2.05 0.34 12.91
N GLU A 370 -0.99 0.23 12.12
CA GLU A 370 0.39 0.11 12.61
C GLU A 370 0.80 1.33 13.44
N MET A 371 0.54 2.54 12.96
CA MET A 371 0.89 3.79 13.67
C MET A 371 0.16 3.91 15.01
N SER A 372 -1.15 3.67 15.02
CA SER A 372 -1.94 3.73 16.26
C SER A 372 -1.55 2.62 17.24
N TRP A 373 -1.28 1.42 16.72
CA TRP A 373 -0.82 0.28 17.51
C TRP A 373 0.56 0.52 18.13
N GLU A 374 1.51 1.12 17.43
CA GLU A 374 2.86 1.42 17.95
C GLU A 374 2.82 2.45 19.10
N LYS A 375 1.97 3.46 18.98
CA LYS A 375 1.70 4.39 20.09
C LYS A 375 1.10 3.64 21.29
N GLY A 376 0.12 2.77 21.04
CA GLY A 376 -0.46 1.90 22.08
C GLY A 376 0.58 1.01 22.76
N LYS A 377 1.46 0.36 22.00
CA LYS A 377 2.54 -0.51 22.52
C LYS A 377 3.45 0.22 23.49
N SER A 378 3.76 1.49 23.21
CA SER A 378 4.67 2.29 24.03
C SER A 378 4.10 2.61 25.42
N TYR A 379 2.77 2.67 25.56
CA TYR A 379 2.13 3.18 26.78
C TYR A 379 1.16 2.20 27.47
N PHE A 380 0.45 1.36 26.74
CA PHE A 380 -0.64 0.56 27.29
C PHE A 380 -0.17 -0.74 27.94
N LEU A 381 0.94 -1.32 27.45
CA LEU A 381 1.48 -2.58 28.00
C LEU A 381 2.27 -2.40 29.30
N ASP A 382 2.86 -1.23 29.53
CA ASP A 382 3.53 -0.92 30.80
C ASP A 382 2.52 -0.26 31.75
N PRO A 383 2.09 -0.94 32.84
CA PRO A 383 1.10 -0.40 33.76
C PRO A 383 1.53 0.94 34.36
N LYS A 384 2.84 1.16 34.58
CA LYS A 384 3.35 2.42 35.15
C LYS A 384 3.21 3.55 34.14
N LYS A 385 3.67 3.35 32.90
CA LYS A 385 3.54 4.37 31.84
C LYS A 385 2.08 4.68 31.54
N CYS A 386 1.21 3.67 31.53
CA CYS A 386 -0.23 3.84 31.35
C CYS A 386 -0.84 4.72 32.47
N ILE A 387 -0.50 4.46 33.74
CA ILE A 387 -0.95 5.27 34.88
C ILE A 387 -0.41 6.70 34.77
N PHE A 388 0.86 6.88 34.42
CA PHE A 388 1.48 8.19 34.23
C PHE A 388 0.79 8.98 33.13
N LEU A 389 0.54 8.36 31.97
CA LEU A 389 -0.10 9.01 30.83
C LEU A 389 -1.53 9.45 31.18
N LYS A 390 -2.31 8.60 31.86
CA LYS A 390 -3.67 8.96 32.33
C LYS A 390 -3.63 10.16 33.25
N HIS A 391 -2.73 10.12 34.24
CA HIS A 391 -2.61 11.18 35.23
C HIS A 391 -2.12 12.50 34.63
N PHE A 392 -1.14 12.43 33.74
CA PHE A 392 -0.58 13.58 33.04
C PHE A 392 -1.61 14.24 32.12
N SER A 393 -2.31 13.45 31.30
CA SER A 393 -3.45 13.91 30.47
C SER A 393 -4.51 14.62 31.32
N HIS A 394 -4.87 14.03 32.47
CA HIS A 394 -5.85 14.62 33.38
C HIS A 394 -5.38 15.95 33.99
N ILE A 395 -4.09 16.08 34.34
CA ILE A 395 -3.53 17.36 34.83
C ILE A 395 -3.67 18.44 33.76
N ILE A 396 -3.28 18.16 32.52
CA ILE A 396 -3.35 19.14 31.42
C ILE A 396 -4.81 19.56 31.19
N GLU A 397 -5.73 18.59 31.10
CA GLU A 397 -7.16 18.83 30.89
C GLU A 397 -7.79 19.63 32.04
N ALA A 398 -7.52 19.26 33.29
CA ALA A 398 -8.07 19.96 34.45
C ALA A 398 -7.55 21.40 34.55
N THR A 399 -6.28 21.63 34.19
CA THR A 399 -5.69 22.96 34.14
C THR A 399 -6.24 23.79 32.97
N GLY A 400 -6.45 23.18 31.80
CA GLY A 400 -7.09 23.84 30.65
C GLY A 400 -8.56 24.23 30.92
N GLN A 401 -9.33 23.36 31.57
CA GLN A 401 -10.70 23.67 32.00
C GLN A 401 -10.75 24.84 32.98
N LYS A 402 -9.74 24.95 33.85
CA LYS A 402 -9.63 26.03 34.83
C LYS A 402 -9.17 27.35 34.21
N HIS A 403 -8.29 27.29 33.21
CA HIS A 403 -7.68 28.46 32.58
C HIS A 403 -7.78 28.40 31.06
N LYS A 404 -8.71 29.16 30.48
CA LYS A 404 -8.97 29.18 29.04
C LYS A 404 -7.74 29.56 28.20
N ASP A 405 -6.96 30.55 28.65
CA ASP A 405 -5.73 30.97 27.94
C ASP A 405 -4.74 29.79 27.79
N PHE A 406 -4.62 28.94 28.81
CA PHE A 406 -3.78 27.75 28.74
C PHE A 406 -4.38 26.67 27.82
N GLN A 407 -5.71 26.51 27.83
CA GLN A 407 -6.38 25.61 26.89
C GLN A 407 -6.11 26.03 25.44
N GLU A 408 -6.21 27.33 25.13
CA GLU A 408 -5.89 27.87 23.80
C GLU A 408 -4.42 27.62 23.42
N GLN A 409 -3.48 27.80 24.35
CA GLN A 409 -2.07 27.45 24.13
C GLN A 409 -1.89 25.97 23.78
N VAL A 410 -2.60 25.07 24.49
CA VAL A 410 -2.54 23.62 24.24
C VAL A 410 -3.15 23.26 22.88
N ASP A 411 -4.32 23.82 22.55
CA ASP A 411 -5.04 23.51 21.32
C ASP A 411 -4.30 24.04 20.07
N CYS A 412 -3.70 25.24 20.17
CA CYS A 412 -2.90 25.84 19.10
C CYS A 412 -1.45 25.33 19.06
N ARG A 413 -1.07 24.44 19.97
CA ARG A 413 0.31 23.95 20.13
C ARG A 413 1.35 25.09 20.23
N ASP A 414 1.03 26.09 21.03
CA ASP A 414 1.91 27.24 21.26
C ASP A 414 3.28 26.78 21.77
N ALA A 415 4.37 27.44 21.35
CA ALA A 415 5.73 27.14 21.78
C ALA A 415 5.89 27.22 23.31
N ASP A 416 5.08 28.04 23.98
CA ASP A 416 5.11 28.20 25.43
C ASP A 416 4.70 26.92 26.18
N ILE A 417 3.90 26.01 25.58
CA ILE A 417 3.50 24.77 26.26
C ILE A 417 4.68 23.85 26.57
N PHE A 418 5.75 23.93 25.77
CA PHE A 418 6.98 23.16 25.99
C PHE A 418 7.72 23.62 27.25
N LEU A 419 7.46 24.81 27.77
CA LEU A 419 7.95 25.24 29.09
C LEU A 419 6.86 25.12 30.17
N ASN A 420 5.64 25.50 29.85
CA ASN A 420 4.53 25.62 30.80
C ASN A 420 4.09 24.25 31.36
N ILE A 421 3.96 23.21 30.52
CA ILE A 421 3.56 21.87 30.96
C ILE A 421 4.59 21.23 31.90
N PRO A 422 5.90 21.23 31.58
CA PRO A 422 6.94 20.83 32.52
C PRO A 422 6.93 21.62 33.84
N CYS A 423 6.71 22.94 33.78
CA CYS A 423 6.58 23.77 35.00
C CYS A 423 5.40 23.33 35.86
N LEU A 424 4.26 23.06 35.24
CA LEU A 424 3.07 22.53 35.91
C LEU A 424 3.38 21.19 36.60
N MET A 425 4.17 20.32 35.96
CA MET A 425 4.55 19.05 36.57
C MET A 425 5.46 19.19 37.78
N VAL A 426 6.44 20.08 37.71
CA VAL A 426 7.30 20.38 38.87
C VAL A 426 6.47 20.97 40.00
N LEU A 427 5.51 21.86 39.71
CA LEU A 427 4.59 22.40 40.71
C LEU A 427 3.74 21.28 41.37
N LYS A 428 3.21 20.34 40.58
CA LYS A 428 2.48 19.17 41.09
C LYS A 428 3.37 18.25 41.92
N CYS A 429 4.64 18.09 41.54
CA CYS A 429 5.62 17.33 42.29
C CYS A 429 5.87 17.90 43.70
N LEU A 430 5.89 19.23 43.85
CA LEU A 430 6.05 19.88 45.16
C LEU A 430 4.90 19.56 46.13
N ASN A 431 3.70 19.28 45.61
CA ASN A 431 2.54 18.87 46.40
C ASN A 431 2.39 17.33 46.52
N ASN A 432 3.33 16.54 45.99
CA ASN A 432 3.22 15.08 45.84
C ASN A 432 2.00 14.64 45.02
N GLU A 433 1.53 15.50 44.10
CA GLU A 433 0.37 15.25 43.22
C GLU A 433 0.78 14.75 41.83
N ASP A 434 2.07 14.58 41.53
CA ASP A 434 2.56 14.18 40.20
C ASP A 434 2.53 12.66 39.95
N LYS A 435 2.18 11.85 40.96
CA LYS A 435 2.23 10.37 40.93
C LYS A 435 3.59 9.80 40.50
N ASN A 436 4.70 10.45 40.87
CA ASN A 436 6.06 10.04 40.51
C ASN A 436 6.44 10.22 39.03
N ILE A 437 5.68 11.00 38.25
CA ILE A 437 6.06 11.34 36.87
C ILE A 437 7.42 12.05 36.84
N CYS A 438 7.65 13.02 37.74
CA CYS A 438 8.93 13.73 37.80
C CYS A 438 10.08 12.81 38.21
N ARG A 439 9.82 11.81 39.06
CA ARG A 439 10.82 10.79 39.41
C ARG A 439 11.17 9.88 38.24
N PHE A 440 10.20 9.59 37.36
CA PHE A 440 10.42 8.78 36.17
C PHE A 440 11.27 9.54 35.14
N PHE A 441 10.96 10.80 34.87
CA PHE A 441 11.64 11.60 33.85
C PHE A 441 12.92 12.30 34.35
N LEU A 442 13.04 12.58 35.65
CA LEU A 442 14.20 13.22 36.27
C LEU A 442 14.55 12.53 37.61
N PRO A 443 15.06 11.29 37.58
CA PRO A 443 15.37 10.52 38.79
C PRO A 443 16.42 11.20 39.68
N GLN A 444 17.29 12.05 39.10
CA GLN A 444 18.31 12.81 39.82
C GLN A 444 17.75 13.73 40.91
N LEU A 445 16.45 14.07 40.85
CA LEU A 445 15.75 14.80 41.92
C LEU A 445 15.77 14.06 43.26
N TYR A 446 15.93 12.74 43.25
CA TYR A 446 15.77 11.87 44.42
C TYR A 446 17.04 11.09 44.78
N GLU A 447 18.17 11.39 44.13
CA GLU A 447 19.46 10.76 44.42
C GLU A 447 20.14 11.42 45.63
N PRO A 448 20.59 10.66 46.66
CA PRO A 448 21.23 11.23 47.84
C PRO A 448 22.63 11.81 47.57
N GLN A 449 22.94 12.92 48.25
CA GLN A 449 24.24 13.61 48.41
C GLN A 449 25.09 13.87 47.15
N GLY A 450 25.17 15.13 46.76
CA GLY A 450 26.09 15.66 45.74
C GLY A 450 25.44 15.98 44.39
N ASN A 451 24.19 15.56 44.18
CA ASN A 451 23.46 15.90 42.94
C ASN A 451 22.89 17.32 43.01
N LYS A 452 23.32 18.18 42.08
CA LYS A 452 22.89 19.59 41.98
C LYS A 452 21.36 19.72 41.88
N HIS A 453 20.69 18.78 41.19
CA HIS A 453 19.24 18.80 41.00
C HIS A 453 18.48 18.48 42.29
N ASN A 454 18.95 17.49 43.06
CA ASN A 454 18.37 17.16 44.37
C ASN A 454 18.52 18.34 45.35
N THR A 455 19.71 18.93 45.48
CA THR A 455 19.93 20.10 46.35
C THR A 455 19.02 21.26 45.95
N MET A 456 18.88 21.51 44.65
CA MET A 456 18.00 22.55 44.14
C MET A 456 16.52 22.29 44.44
N PHE A 457 16.08 21.03 44.32
CA PHE A 457 14.71 20.62 44.60
C PHE A 457 14.37 20.69 46.09
N GLU A 458 15.25 20.26 46.98
CA GLU A 458 15.05 20.39 48.43
C GLU A 458 14.99 21.87 48.85
N ASN A 459 15.89 22.72 48.33
CA ASN A 459 15.83 24.16 48.56
C ASN A 459 14.53 24.78 48.04
N LEU A 460 14.04 24.34 46.88
CA LEU A 460 12.75 24.79 46.32
C LEU A 460 11.58 24.34 47.21
N LYS A 461 11.63 23.12 47.73
CA LYS A 461 10.60 22.55 48.61
C LYS A 461 10.52 23.31 49.94
N GLU A 462 11.66 23.68 50.52
CA GLU A 462 11.71 24.54 51.70
C GLU A 462 11.10 25.92 51.45
N GLU A 463 11.50 26.60 50.37
CA GLU A 463 10.97 27.92 50.00
C GLU A 463 9.48 27.89 49.68
N PHE A 464 9.02 26.84 48.99
CA PHE A 464 7.62 26.60 48.68
C PHE A 464 6.79 26.33 49.94
N ASN A 465 7.32 25.56 50.89
CA ASN A 465 6.66 25.32 52.17
C ASN A 465 6.59 26.58 53.04
N ALA A 466 7.63 27.40 53.05
CA ALA A 466 7.63 28.70 53.72
C ALA A 466 6.58 29.65 53.11
N TRP A 467 6.49 29.70 51.78
CA TRP A 467 5.45 30.44 51.06
C TRP A 467 4.05 29.93 51.44
N LYS A 468 3.83 28.62 51.41
CA LYS A 468 2.57 27.98 51.78
C LYS A 468 2.11 28.30 53.20
N GLN A 469 3.02 28.40 54.17
CA GLN A 469 2.69 28.72 55.57
C GLN A 469 2.28 30.19 55.77
N GLY A 470 2.69 31.10 54.87
CA GLY A 470 2.34 32.53 54.93
C GLY A 470 0.89 32.85 54.52
N HIS A 471 0.14 31.87 54.00
CA HIS A 471 -1.23 32.07 53.50
C HIS A 471 -2.27 31.26 54.29
N ILE A 472 -3.34 31.92 54.74
CA ILE A 472 -4.41 31.33 55.56
C ILE A 472 -5.26 30.32 54.76
N LYS A 473 -5.38 30.51 53.44
CA LYS A 473 -6.12 29.60 52.55
C LYS A 473 -5.16 28.81 51.67
N GLN A 474 -5.16 27.50 51.85
CA GLN A 474 -4.26 26.57 51.16
C GLN A 474 -4.39 26.55 49.62
N TYR A 475 -5.45 27.12 49.04
CA TYR A 475 -5.67 27.09 47.59
C TYR A 475 -5.23 28.38 46.86
N GLU A 476 -5.13 29.51 47.56
CA GLU A 476 -4.87 30.81 46.92
C GLU A 476 -3.42 30.92 46.43
N PHE A 477 -2.44 30.51 47.24
CA PHE A 477 -1.02 30.60 46.90
C PHE A 477 -0.62 29.70 45.71
N HIS A 478 -1.23 28.51 45.60
CA HIS A 478 -0.97 27.57 44.51
C HIS A 478 -1.53 28.10 43.19
N ASN A 479 -2.74 28.68 43.22
CA ASN A 479 -3.36 29.26 42.04
C ASN A 479 -2.56 30.44 41.49
N ILE A 480 -1.97 31.26 42.36
CA ILE A 480 -1.11 32.37 41.96
C ILE A 480 0.14 31.86 41.23
N LEU A 481 0.85 30.88 41.82
CA LEU A 481 2.04 30.30 41.19
C LEU A 481 1.71 29.61 39.86
N GLU A 482 0.61 28.86 39.81
CA GLU A 482 0.13 28.21 38.60
C GLU A 482 -0.14 29.25 37.49
N LYS A 483 -0.85 30.35 37.77
CA LYS A 483 -1.08 31.43 36.79
C LYS A 483 0.22 32.04 36.27
N ILE A 484 1.17 32.35 37.16
CA ILE A 484 2.47 32.93 36.77
C ILE A 484 3.25 31.98 35.87
N LEU A 485 3.24 30.68 36.17
CA LEU A 485 3.96 29.67 35.39
C LEU A 485 3.34 29.45 34.02
N LEU A 486 2.02 29.59 33.90
CA LEU A 486 1.28 29.46 32.64
C LEU A 486 1.22 30.76 31.82
N GLY A 487 1.79 31.87 32.33
CA GLY A 487 1.73 33.17 31.66
C GLY A 487 0.37 33.85 31.70
N ILE A 488 -0.54 33.44 32.59
CA ILE A 488 -1.90 33.95 32.70
C ILE A 488 -1.89 35.30 33.44
N THR A 489 -2.69 36.25 32.95
CA THR A 489 -2.80 37.58 33.56
C THR A 489 -3.37 37.49 34.98
N LEU A 490 -2.64 38.09 35.93
CA LEU A 490 -3.04 38.14 37.33
C LEU A 490 -4.06 39.24 37.58
N ASN A 491 -5.08 38.97 38.40
CA ASN A 491 -6.05 39.98 38.82
C ASN A 491 -5.45 40.90 39.90
N ILE A 492 -6.15 41.99 40.24
CA ILE A 492 -5.69 43.00 41.21
C ILE A 492 -5.40 42.39 42.59
N ASN A 493 -6.19 41.40 43.03
CA ASN A 493 -6.02 40.75 44.32
C ASN A 493 -4.78 39.83 44.34
N ASP A 494 -4.55 39.10 43.24
CA ASP A 494 -3.36 38.26 43.04
C ASP A 494 -2.10 39.15 43.04
N GLN A 495 -2.14 40.30 42.36
CA GLN A 495 -1.04 41.27 42.31
C GLN A 495 -0.75 41.89 43.68
N ALA A 496 -1.78 42.27 44.44
CA ALA A 496 -1.62 42.80 45.80
C ALA A 496 -0.98 41.76 46.73
N THR A 497 -1.37 40.49 46.61
CA THR A 497 -0.83 39.38 47.40
C THR A 497 0.65 39.12 47.08
N ILE A 498 1.06 39.27 45.82
CA ILE A 498 2.46 39.12 45.40
C ILE A 498 3.31 40.31 45.86
N GLY A 499 2.76 41.53 45.94
CA GLY A 499 3.50 42.76 46.20
C GLY A 499 4.47 42.66 47.39
N GLU A 500 4.04 42.07 48.50
CA GLU A 500 4.86 41.89 49.71
C GLU A 500 5.91 40.78 49.60
N TYR A 501 5.74 39.83 48.68
CA TYR A 501 6.54 38.61 48.55
C TYR A 501 7.18 38.43 47.18
N ASN A 502 7.19 39.46 46.34
CA ASN A 502 7.55 39.39 44.93
C ASN A 502 8.93 38.73 44.70
N ARG A 503 9.91 39.05 45.56
CA ARG A 503 11.25 38.43 45.48
C ARG A 503 11.23 36.92 45.75
N GLN A 504 10.47 36.47 46.75
CA GLN A 504 10.35 35.04 47.08
C GLN A 504 9.62 34.29 45.97
N VAL A 505 8.51 34.83 45.46
CA VAL A 505 7.73 34.24 44.37
C VAL A 505 8.58 34.12 43.10
N ASN A 506 9.32 35.16 42.73
CA ASN A 506 10.21 35.12 41.56
C ASN A 506 11.32 34.07 41.70
N ASN A 507 11.88 33.91 42.90
CA ASN A 507 12.88 32.86 43.16
C ASN A 507 12.29 31.45 43.01
N ILE A 508 11.09 31.20 43.55
CA ILE A 508 10.37 29.92 43.42
C ILE A 508 10.09 29.64 41.94
N VAL A 509 9.51 30.60 41.22
CA VAL A 509 9.19 30.48 39.79
C VAL A 509 10.44 30.20 38.95
N HIS A 510 11.55 30.91 39.23
CA HIS A 510 12.81 30.69 38.55
C HIS A 510 13.35 29.27 38.73
N LYS A 511 13.30 28.75 39.97
CA LYS A 511 13.73 27.38 40.27
C LYS A 511 12.81 26.33 39.63
N ILE A 512 11.51 26.55 39.62
CA ILE A 512 10.56 25.68 38.91
C ILE A 512 10.91 25.62 37.42
N LYS A 513 11.11 26.77 36.77
CA LYS A 513 11.50 26.83 35.34
C LYS A 513 12.82 26.11 35.06
N GLN A 514 13.81 26.26 35.94
CA GLN A 514 15.08 25.55 35.82
C GLN A 514 14.90 24.03 35.89
N LEU A 515 14.18 23.51 36.89
CA LEU A 515 13.91 22.07 36.99
C LEU A 515 13.04 21.55 35.84
N ALA A 516 12.10 22.36 35.36
CA ALA A 516 11.25 22.06 34.22
C ALA A 516 12.05 21.91 32.91
N MET A 517 13.10 22.72 32.72
CA MET A 517 14.04 22.56 31.60
C MET A 517 14.86 21.27 31.74
N GLU A 518 15.34 20.95 32.95
CA GLU A 518 16.11 19.73 33.18
C GLU A 518 15.26 18.46 33.03
N LEU A 519 13.97 18.51 33.40
CA LEU A 519 12.98 17.43 33.19
C LEU A 519 12.90 17.03 31.71
N GLN A 520 12.91 18.01 30.81
CA GLN A 520 12.90 17.79 29.37
C GLN A 520 14.26 17.30 28.85
N ARG A 521 15.36 17.86 29.36
CA ARG A 521 16.73 17.58 28.88
C ARG A 521 17.25 16.22 29.28
N ASN A 522 16.78 15.65 30.39
CA ASN A 522 17.30 14.38 30.89
C ASN A 522 17.00 13.21 29.93
N ASN A 523 15.80 13.18 29.34
CA ASN A 523 15.47 12.24 28.26
C ASN A 523 14.49 12.90 27.27
N PRO A 524 14.99 13.71 26.33
CA PRO A 524 14.14 14.52 25.46
C PRO A 524 13.29 13.68 24.51
N MET A 525 13.79 12.53 24.07
CA MET A 525 13.04 11.63 23.18
C MET A 525 11.83 11.03 23.89
N GLU A 526 12.03 10.45 25.08
CA GLU A 526 10.91 9.88 25.85
C GLU A 526 9.93 10.97 26.30
N TRP A 527 10.42 12.14 26.73
CA TRP A 527 9.57 13.26 27.12
C TRP A 527 8.70 13.75 25.95
N ASN A 528 9.28 13.97 24.78
CA ASN A 528 8.55 14.44 23.60
C ASN A 528 7.51 13.43 23.12
N ASN A 529 7.86 12.14 23.12
CA ASN A 529 6.90 11.08 22.80
C ASN A 529 5.74 11.03 23.80
N PHE A 530 6.05 11.19 25.10
CA PHE A 530 5.05 11.17 26.16
C PHE A 530 4.11 12.38 26.10
N LEU A 531 4.68 13.56 25.80
CA LEU A 531 3.93 14.79 25.59
C LEU A 531 3.04 14.68 24.34
N ASP A 532 3.54 14.18 23.21
CA ASP A 532 2.73 13.94 22.00
C ASP A 532 1.54 13.02 22.28
N ALA A 533 1.76 11.93 23.02
CA ALA A 533 0.70 11.00 23.37
C ALA A 533 -0.36 11.63 24.30
N ALA A 534 0.05 12.52 25.20
CA ALA A 534 -0.83 13.20 26.14
C ALA A 534 -1.58 14.39 25.54
N LEU A 535 -1.10 14.92 24.42
CA LEU A 535 -1.73 16.01 23.67
C LEU A 535 -2.47 15.50 22.43
N CYS A 536 -2.60 14.18 22.26
CA CYS A 536 -3.29 13.56 21.15
C CYS A 536 -4.80 13.79 21.28
N GLN A 537 -5.30 14.89 20.72
CA GLN A 537 -6.71 15.24 20.74
C GLN A 537 -7.44 14.78 19.47
N PRO A 538 -8.76 14.51 19.54
CA PRO A 538 -9.57 14.40 18.33
C PRO A 538 -9.51 15.70 17.52
N PRO A 539 -9.58 15.63 16.18
CA PRO A 539 -9.71 16.85 15.37
C PRO A 539 -10.93 17.63 15.86
N SER A 540 -10.70 18.86 16.27
CA SER A 540 -11.74 19.77 16.72
C SER A 540 -12.77 19.97 15.61
N ASN A 541 -14.06 19.76 15.90
CA ASN A 541 -15.19 20.01 14.98
C ASN A 541 -15.23 21.45 14.41
N ASN A 542 -14.38 22.35 14.88
CA ASN A 542 -14.24 23.72 14.41
C ASN A 542 -13.36 23.88 13.16
N ALA A 543 -12.81 22.79 12.60
CA ALA A 543 -12.05 22.83 11.34
C ALA A 543 -12.91 22.52 10.08
N LEU A 544 -14.23 22.37 10.24
CA LEU A 544 -15.21 22.13 9.15
C LEU A 544 -16.35 23.17 9.13
N GLN A 545 -16.12 24.35 9.69
CA GLN A 545 -16.87 25.58 9.38
C GLN A 545 -15.90 26.60 8.80
#